data_AF-A0A024ELB3-F1
#
_entry.id   AF-A0A024ELB3-F1
#
_cell.length_a   1.000
_cell.length_b   1.000
_cell.length_c   1.000
_cell.angle_alpha   90.00
_cell.angle_beta   90.00
_cell.angle_gamma   90.00
#
_symmetry.space_group_name_H-M   'P 1'
#
loop_
_entity.id
_entity.type
_entity.pdbx_description
1 polymer ?
#
loop_
_entity_poly.entity_id
_entity_poly.type
_entity_poly.pdbx_seq_one_letter_code
_entity_poly.pdbx_strand_id
1 'polypeptide(L)'
;MNDSRISDQATACLNLALERNNQLFSEAHSLSCTALDLLDRPYMDAEVFMQYQECRRHADLKYHDAIEHLRSLMTEYDSPPSSTEIR
;
A
#
# COMPACT_ATOMS: atom_id res chain seq x y z
N MET A 1 23.81 -14.03 21.75
CA MET A 1 23.74 -12.55 21.57
C MET A 1 23.50 -12.14 20.12
N ASN A 2 23.81 -12.94 19.09
CA ASN A 2 23.51 -12.60 17.70
C ASN A 2 22.02 -12.72 17.32
N ASP A 3 21.29 -13.70 17.87
CA ASP A 3 19.87 -13.90 17.52
C ASP A 3 18.96 -12.72 17.87
N SER A 4 19.26 -12.00 18.96
CA SER A 4 18.52 -10.79 19.33
C SER A 4 18.69 -9.67 18.29
N ARG A 5 19.91 -9.48 17.76
CA ARG A 5 20.19 -8.41 16.79
C ARG A 5 19.58 -8.71 15.41
N ILE A 6 19.56 -9.98 15.01
CA ILE A 6 18.93 -10.43 13.78
C ILE A 6 17.40 -10.25 13.87
N SER A 7 16.80 -10.57 15.04
CA SER A 7 15.38 -10.33 15.32
C SER A 7 15.02 -8.83 15.32
N ASP A 8 15.86 -7.97 15.90
CA ASP A 8 15.64 -6.53 15.94
C ASP A 8 15.70 -5.91 14.53
N GLN A 9 16.65 -6.37 13.70
CA GLN A 9 16.77 -5.94 12.31
C GLN A 9 15.58 -6.38 11.45
N ALA A 10 15.16 -7.64 11.56
CA ALA A 10 13.98 -8.15 10.85
C ALA A 10 12.71 -7.36 11.22
N THR A 11 12.56 -7.04 12.51
CA THR A 11 11.43 -6.22 13.00
C THR A 11 11.48 -4.79 12.44
N ALA A 12 12.67 -4.17 12.41
CA ALA A 12 12.84 -2.83 11.84
C ALA A 12 12.53 -2.79 10.33
N CYS A 13 12.98 -3.82 9.58
CA CYS A 13 12.68 -3.96 8.15
C CYS A 13 11.17 -4.11 7.91
N LEU A 14 10.50 -4.98 8.69
CA LEU A 14 9.06 -5.16 8.61
C LEU A 14 8.29 -3.86 8.87
N ASN A 15 8.66 -3.13 9.93
CA ASN A 15 8.04 -1.85 10.27
C ASN A 15 8.18 -0.84 9.13
N LEU A 16 9.38 -0.70 8.55
CA LEU A 16 9.60 0.20 7.42
C LEU A 16 8.75 -0.20 6.19
N ALA A 17 8.64 -1.50 5.91
CA ALA A 17 7.82 -1.98 4.81
C ALA A 17 6.32 -1.71 5.02
N LEU A 18 5.83 -1.88 6.24
CA LEU A 18 4.46 -1.54 6.63
C LEU A 18 4.19 -0.03 6.60
N GLU A 19 5.14 0.80 7.01
CA GLU A 19 5.04 2.26 6.87
C GLU A 19 4.90 2.65 5.39
N ARG A 20 5.70 2.04 4.52
CA ARG A 20 5.61 2.27 3.07
C ARG A 20 4.26 1.79 2.50
N ASN A 21 3.73 0.69 3.01
CA ASN A 21 2.40 0.19 2.65
C ASN A 21 1.29 1.19 3.05
N ASN A 22 1.34 1.71 4.28
CA ASN A 22 0.42 2.73 4.77
C ASN A 22 0.48 4.01 3.93
N GLN A 23 1.66 4.39 3.44
CA GLN A 23 1.81 5.53 2.55
C GLN A 23 1.08 5.32 1.21
N LEU A 24 1.17 4.12 0.61
CA LEU A 24 0.44 3.80 -0.62
C LEU A 24 -1.08 3.87 -0.41
N PHE A 25 -1.59 3.34 0.71
CA PHE A 25 -3.00 3.47 1.08
C PHE A 25 -3.42 4.93 1.27
N SER A 26 -2.58 5.75 1.90
CA SER A 26 -2.85 7.17 2.11
C SER A 26 -2.91 7.94 0.79
N GLU A 27 -2.00 7.65 -0.14
CA GLU A 27 -2.02 8.22 -1.51
C GLU A 27 -3.30 7.83 -2.26
N ALA A 28 -3.66 6.54 -2.23
CA ALA A 28 -4.88 6.02 -2.86
C ALA A 28 -6.15 6.67 -2.28
N HIS A 29 -6.18 6.85 -0.95
CA HIS A 29 -7.28 7.51 -0.26
C HIS A 29 -7.38 9.00 -0.62
N SER A 30 -6.26 9.71 -0.70
CA SER A 30 -6.24 11.12 -1.11
C SER A 30 -6.79 11.33 -2.53
N LEU A 31 -6.37 10.46 -3.48
CA LEU A 31 -6.95 10.43 -4.83
C LEU A 31 -8.45 10.11 -4.79
N SER A 32 -8.85 9.24 -3.86
CA SER A 32 -10.25 8.89 -3.68
C SER A 32 -11.10 10.07 -3.20
N CYS A 33 -10.63 10.83 -2.21
CA CYS A 33 -11.31 12.04 -1.78
C CYS A 33 -11.35 13.07 -2.91
N THR A 34 -10.23 13.29 -3.60
CA THR A 34 -10.16 14.25 -4.71
C THR A 34 -11.17 13.95 -5.81
N ALA A 35 -11.35 12.69 -6.20
CA ALA A 35 -12.37 12.38 -7.20
C ALA A 35 -13.80 12.47 -6.66
N LEU A 36 -14.05 12.22 -5.37
CA LEU A 36 -15.36 12.49 -4.77
C LEU A 36 -15.68 13.99 -4.79
N ASP A 37 -14.71 14.84 -4.46
CA ASP A 37 -14.86 16.30 -4.52
C ASP A 37 -15.18 16.79 -5.95
N LEU A 38 -14.71 16.08 -6.99
CA LEU A 38 -15.10 16.35 -8.39
C LEU A 38 -16.56 16.00 -8.66
N LEU A 39 -17.07 14.93 -8.04
CA LEU A 39 -18.47 14.52 -8.19
C LEU A 39 -19.45 15.47 -7.48
N ASP A 40 -19.02 16.04 -6.35
CA ASP A 40 -19.86 16.92 -5.53
C ASP A 40 -20.01 18.34 -6.11
N ARG A 41 -19.36 18.64 -7.25
CA ARG A 41 -19.47 19.95 -7.90
C ARG A 41 -20.85 20.13 -8.53
N PRO A 42 -21.52 21.29 -8.32
CA PRO A 42 -22.87 21.54 -8.81
C PRO A 42 -22.99 21.63 -10.34
N TYR A 43 -21.87 21.76 -11.06
CA TYR A 43 -21.82 21.86 -12.52
C TYR A 43 -20.85 20.81 -13.09
N MET A 44 -21.16 19.53 -12.86
CA MET A 44 -20.42 18.43 -13.48
C MET A 44 -20.70 18.41 -14.99
N ASP A 45 -19.67 18.70 -15.77
CA ASP A 45 -19.67 18.51 -17.22
C ASP A 45 -18.87 17.26 -17.61
N ALA A 46 -18.81 16.98 -18.92
CA ALA A 46 -18.07 15.82 -19.43
C ALA A 46 -16.57 15.88 -19.11
N GLU A 47 -15.98 17.07 -19.02
CA GLU A 47 -14.57 17.24 -18.70
C GLU A 47 -14.29 16.92 -17.24
N VAL A 48 -15.10 17.45 -16.32
CA VAL A 48 -15.04 17.13 -14.88
C VAL A 48 -15.26 15.64 -14.66
N PHE A 49 -16.17 15.01 -15.41
CA PHE A 49 -16.40 13.58 -15.31
C PHE A 49 -15.20 12.76 -15.82
N MET A 50 -14.54 13.16 -16.91
CA MET A 50 -13.29 12.51 -17.35
C MET A 50 -12.18 12.64 -16.29
N GLN A 51 -12.05 13.81 -15.66
CA GLN A 51 -11.08 14.01 -14.57
C GLN A 51 -11.38 13.12 -13.36
N TYR A 52 -12.65 12.97 -13.01
CA TYR A 52 -13.11 12.04 -11.99
C TYR A 52 -12.69 10.60 -12.33
N GLN A 53 -12.97 10.14 -13.55
CA GLN A 53 -12.65 8.78 -13.98
C GLN A 53 -11.16 8.50 -13.91
N GLU A 54 -10.33 9.44 -14.35
CA GLU A 54 -8.87 9.28 -14.30
C GLU A 54 -8.34 9.25 -12.86
N CYS A 55 -8.82 10.16 -11.99
CA CYS A 55 -8.48 10.14 -10.57
C CYS A 55 -8.91 8.82 -9.90
N ARG A 56 -10.07 8.28 -10.27
CA ARG A 56 -10.58 7.00 -9.75
C ARG A 56 -9.70 5.84 -10.18
N ARG A 57 -9.40 5.74 -11.47
CA ARG A 57 -8.51 4.72 -12.02
C ARG A 57 -7.13 4.75 -11.35
N HIS A 58 -6.61 5.95 -11.09
CA HIS A 58 -5.34 6.10 -10.39
C HIS A 58 -5.43 5.65 -8.92
N ALA A 59 -6.49 6.03 -8.20
CA ALA A 59 -6.71 5.55 -6.84
C ALA A 59 -6.78 4.02 -6.78
N ASP A 60 -7.51 3.39 -7.72
CA ASP A 60 -7.68 1.93 -7.78
C ASP A 60 -6.35 1.22 -8.02
N LEU A 61 -5.49 1.75 -8.90
CA LEU A 61 -4.14 1.23 -9.11
C LEU A 61 -3.30 1.31 -7.83
N LYS A 62 -3.35 2.44 -7.12
CA LYS A 62 -2.60 2.61 -5.86
C LYS A 62 -3.09 1.68 -4.76
N TYR A 63 -4.40 1.46 -4.66
CA TYR A 63 -4.94 0.45 -3.75
C TYR A 63 -4.50 -0.96 -4.12
N HIS A 64 -4.50 -1.30 -5.41
CA HIS A 64 -4.02 -2.59 -5.88
C HIS A 64 -2.55 -2.80 -5.48
N ASP A 65 -1.69 -1.84 -5.77
CA ASP A 65 -0.27 -1.89 -5.40
C ASP A 65 -0.07 -2.04 -3.88
N ALA A 66 -0.84 -1.31 -3.07
CA ALA A 66 -0.81 -1.43 -1.62
C ALA A 66 -1.24 -2.82 -1.14
N ILE A 67 -2.30 -3.39 -1.73
CA ILE A 67 -2.79 -4.72 -1.38
C ILE A 67 -1.77 -5.80 -1.76
N GLU A 68 -1.19 -5.74 -2.95
CA GLU A 68 -0.16 -6.69 -3.39
C GLU A 68 1.11 -6.59 -2.55
N HIS A 69 1.52 -5.37 -2.19
CA HIS A 69 2.65 -5.17 -1.30
C HIS A 69 2.38 -5.79 0.09
N LEU A 70 1.19 -5.56 0.67
CA LEU A 70 0.84 -6.15 1.97
C LEU A 70 0.80 -7.68 1.90
N ARG A 71 0.23 -8.26 0.84
CA ARG A 71 0.21 -9.72 0.62
C ARG A 71 1.61 -10.31 0.55
N SER A 72 2.53 -9.61 -0.11
CA SER A 72 3.93 -10.03 -0.21
C SER A 72 4.59 -10.04 1.17
N LEU A 73 4.37 -8.99 1.98
CA LEU A 73 4.89 -8.93 3.35
C LEU A 73 4.32 -10.04 4.24
N MET A 74 3.01 -10.28 4.18
CA MET A 74 2.40 -11.38 4.92
C MET A 74 3.00 -12.73 4.51
N THR A 75 3.24 -12.95 3.21
CA THR A 75 3.85 -14.19 2.72
C THR A 75 5.30 -14.37 3.20
N GLU A 76 6.08 -13.29 3.24
CA GLU A 76 7.49 -13.32 3.65
C GLU A 76 7.65 -13.53 5.16
N TYR A 77 6.78 -12.93 5.98
CA TYR A 77 6.92 -12.93 7.43
C TYR A 77 6.01 -13.94 8.17
N ASP A 78 4.93 -14.44 7.55
CA ASP A 78 4.11 -15.55 8.10
C ASP A 78 4.74 -16.92 7.79
N SER A 79 5.75 -16.98 6.92
CA SER A 79 6.46 -18.22 6.64
C SER A 79 7.37 -18.56 7.82
N PRO A 80 7.25 -19.74 8.46
CA PRO A 80 8.23 -20.17 9.45
C PRO A 80 9.61 -20.16 8.80
N PRO A 81 10.69 -19.75 9.50
CA PRO A 81 12.03 -19.76 8.93
C PRO A 81 12.29 -21.17 8.42
N SER A 82 12.38 -21.33 7.09
CA SER A 82 12.66 -22.64 6.51
C SER A 82 13.97 -23.12 7.14
N SER A 83 13.96 -24.32 7.72
CA SER A 83 15.11 -24.94 8.40
C SER A 83 16.23 -25.31 7.41
N THR A 84 16.72 -24.35 6.64
CA THR A 84 17.66 -24.56 5.54
C THR A 84 18.89 -23.67 5.68
N GLU A 85 19.43 -23.56 6.89
CA GLU A 85 20.83 -23.14 7.12
C GLU A 85 21.49 -23.98 8.23
N ILE A 86 21.32 -25.31 8.17
CA ILE A 86 22.25 -26.23 8.84
C ILE A 86 22.68 -27.28 7.81
N ARG A 87 23.72 -26.97 7.05
CA ARG A 87 24.64 -27.99 6.52
C ARG A 87 26.03 -27.43 6.29
#